data_AF-A0A7C7H383-F1
#
_entry.id   AF-A0A7C7H383-F1
#
_cell.length_a   1.000
_cell.length_b   1.000
_cell.length_c   1.000
_cell.angle_alpha   90.00
_cell.angle_beta   90.00
_cell.angle_gamma   90.00
#
_symmetry.space_group_name_H-M   'P 1'
#
loop_
_entity.id
_entity.type
_entity.pdbx_description
1 polymer ?
#
loop_
_entity_poly.entity_id
_entity_poly.type
_entity_poly.pdbx_seq_one_letter_code
_entity_poly.pdbx_strand_id
1 'polypeptide(L)'
;MTEAEHALLDKWEAKKTEKSRKKTVKKLRKVLKKKVKYVGATKCNGSCHDPYYEAWKESPHGGTYNLLKPGERKEAKERVKLDPEKDYTTTPLCLRCHTTGYKQRGGFKPAGSKNKKGKDTSSTIDPEEPNKEQVGCEMCHSVAGGSHFRAVMKASKGKFDKGDTEKYGQRWDYANVCTRCHTHPNTPFKPSVHDKYKFNFEERKLKADFYNEDNMDQKLEKVKDRAKEVSQSEKTPLLIEDFKIKKGKLKFKKGTKPYNKKKKTFNYKK
;
A
#
# COMPACT_ATOMS: atom_id res chain seq x y z
N MET A 1 11.90 -4.80 29.90
CA MET A 1 11.18 -5.28 28.70
C MET A 1 10.30 -6.44 29.17
N THR A 2 9.26 -6.82 28.43
CA THR A 2 8.48 -8.02 28.78
C THR A 2 9.18 -9.27 28.26
N GLU A 3 8.87 -10.43 28.82
CA GLU A 3 9.38 -11.73 28.34
C GLU A 3 9.06 -11.94 26.85
N ALA A 4 7.83 -11.64 26.43
CA ALA A 4 7.43 -11.68 25.03
C ALA A 4 8.27 -10.76 24.12
N GLU A 5 8.73 -9.61 24.62
CA GLU A 5 9.62 -8.72 23.86
C GLU A 5 11.05 -9.26 23.78
N HIS A 6 11.52 -9.99 24.80
CA HIS A 6 12.79 -10.71 24.71
C HIS A 6 12.68 -11.83 23.67
N ALA A 7 11.71 -12.72 23.81
CA ALA A 7 11.47 -13.82 22.87
C ALA A 7 11.35 -13.35 21.42
N LEU A 8 10.68 -12.22 21.18
CA LEU A 8 10.54 -11.66 19.84
C LEU A 8 11.87 -11.15 19.26
N LEU A 9 12.71 -10.50 20.07
CA LEU A 9 14.02 -10.03 19.62
C LEU A 9 15.01 -11.18 19.42
N ASP A 10 14.91 -12.23 20.24
CA ASP A 10 15.71 -13.46 20.11
C ASP A 10 15.36 -14.18 18.81
N LYS A 11 14.07 -14.36 18.54
CA LYS A 11 13.57 -14.90 17.26
C LYS A 11 14.11 -14.13 16.05
N TRP A 12 14.18 -12.81 16.13
CA TRP A 12 14.72 -11.99 15.04
C TRP A 12 16.25 -11.95 15.00
N GLU A 13 16.94 -12.64 15.91
CA GLU A 13 18.38 -12.55 16.12
C GLU A 13 18.85 -11.08 16.17
N ALA A 14 17.99 -10.22 16.72
CA ALA A 14 18.12 -8.78 16.60
C ALA A 14 18.75 -8.22 17.86
N LYS A 15 19.93 -7.59 17.69
CA LYS A 15 20.64 -6.80 18.70
C LYS A 15 21.17 -7.66 19.86
N LYS A 16 22.50 -7.74 19.96
CA LYS A 16 23.20 -8.63 20.92
C LYS A 16 23.26 -8.10 22.35
N THR A 17 23.13 -6.78 22.56
CA THR A 17 23.31 -6.18 23.89
C THR A 17 21.99 -5.71 24.49
N GLU A 18 21.81 -5.86 25.80
CA GLU A 18 20.60 -5.45 26.51
C GLU A 18 20.28 -3.95 26.30
N LYS A 19 21.31 -3.09 26.29
CA LYS A 19 21.16 -1.66 25.99
C LYS A 19 20.53 -1.42 24.61
N SER A 20 20.98 -2.15 23.58
CA SER A 20 20.48 -1.99 22.21
C SER A 20 19.09 -2.63 22.02
N ARG A 21 18.77 -3.69 22.76
CA ARG A 21 17.42 -4.29 22.84
C ARG A 21 16.42 -3.30 23.47
N LYS A 22 16.74 -2.75 24.65
CA LYS A 22 15.92 -1.71 25.33
C LYS A 22 15.65 -0.51 24.42
N LYS A 23 16.67 -0.02 23.69
CA LYS A 23 16.52 1.09 22.72
C LYS A 23 15.57 0.72 21.58
N THR A 24 15.67 -0.50 21.07
CA THR A 24 14.82 -1.02 19.97
C THR A 24 13.37 -1.13 20.40
N VAL A 25 13.10 -1.75 21.55
CA VAL A 25 11.75 -1.85 22.12
C VAL A 25 11.15 -0.47 22.40
N LYS A 26 11.91 0.45 23.01
CA LYS A 26 11.46 1.82 23.25
C LYS A 26 11.02 2.51 21.95
N LYS A 27 11.76 2.33 20.86
CA LYS A 27 11.42 2.88 19.55
C LYS A 27 10.16 2.21 18.95
N LEU A 28 10.07 0.88 19.02
CA LEU A 28 8.89 0.13 18.57
C LEU A 28 7.63 0.60 19.30
N ARG A 29 7.63 0.59 20.64
CA ARG A 29 6.50 1.06 21.47
C ARG A 29 6.07 2.48 21.11
N LYS A 30 7.03 3.39 20.90
CA LYS A 30 6.75 4.78 20.49
C LYS A 30 6.02 4.87 19.15
N VAL A 31 6.36 4.00 18.19
CA VAL A 31 5.70 3.96 16.89
C VAL A 31 4.34 3.27 16.98
N LEU A 32 4.26 2.13 17.65
CA LEU A 32 3.04 1.31 17.78
C LEU A 32 1.96 1.98 18.64
N LYS A 33 2.34 2.86 19.59
CA LYS A 33 1.39 3.70 20.36
C LYS A 33 0.67 4.71 19.46
N LYS A 34 1.28 5.14 18.35
CA LYS A 34 0.65 6.08 17.40
C LYS A 34 -0.36 5.33 16.52
N LYS A 35 -1.39 6.04 16.05
CA LYS A 35 -2.33 5.48 15.06
C LYS A 35 -1.58 5.10 13.77
N VAL A 36 -1.87 3.94 13.19
CA VAL A 36 -1.33 3.53 11.89
C VAL A 36 -1.65 4.59 10.82
N LYS A 37 -0.72 4.79 9.88
CA LYS A 37 -0.88 5.70 8.75
C LYS A 37 -0.09 5.23 7.54
N TYR A 38 -0.52 5.67 6.36
CA TYR A 38 0.28 5.61 5.15
C TYR A 38 1.50 6.51 5.30
N VAL A 39 2.61 6.05 4.73
CA VAL A 39 3.92 6.72 4.76
C VAL A 39 4.40 7.09 3.36
N GLY A 40 3.85 6.42 2.35
CA GLY A 40 4.16 6.50 0.93
C GLY A 40 5.49 5.85 0.52
N ALA A 41 5.67 5.71 -0.79
CA ALA A 41 6.69 4.85 -1.40
C ALA A 41 8.12 5.26 -1.04
N THR A 42 8.41 6.56 -0.90
CA THR A 42 9.75 7.07 -0.54
C THR A 42 10.23 6.65 0.86
N LYS A 43 9.32 6.18 1.73
CA LYS A 43 9.71 5.60 3.02
C LYS A 43 9.86 4.08 3.00
N CYS A 44 9.50 3.45 1.88
CA CYS A 44 9.88 2.09 1.54
C CYS A 44 11.22 2.10 0.80
N ASN A 45 11.50 3.19 0.06
CA ASN A 45 12.79 3.56 -0.52
C ASN A 45 13.85 3.96 0.55
N GLY A 46 15.13 3.95 0.16
CA GLY A 46 16.21 4.73 0.78
C GLY A 46 16.98 4.02 1.90
N SER A 47 17.09 2.69 1.86
CA SER A 47 18.03 1.84 2.64
C SER A 47 17.64 0.36 2.73
N CYS A 48 16.44 -0.03 2.27
CA CYS A 48 15.96 -1.42 2.41
C CYS A 48 15.38 -2.04 1.13
N HIS A 49 14.78 -1.24 0.23
CA HIS A 49 14.05 -1.72 -0.97
C HIS A 49 14.22 -0.75 -2.16
N ASP A 50 15.39 -0.15 -2.29
CA ASP A 50 15.71 0.82 -3.35
C ASP A 50 15.49 0.24 -4.77
N PRO A 51 16.05 -0.93 -5.10
CA PRO A 51 15.67 -1.75 -6.26
C PRO A 51 14.19 -1.79 -6.67
N TYR A 52 13.34 -2.13 -5.70
CA TYR A 52 11.92 -2.31 -5.92
C TYR A 52 11.21 -0.98 -6.11
N TYR A 53 11.76 0.09 -5.54
CA TYR A 53 11.24 1.43 -5.73
C TYR A 53 11.55 1.92 -7.15
N GLU A 54 12.79 1.74 -7.62
CA GLU A 54 13.20 2.10 -8.99
C GLU A 54 12.38 1.35 -10.04
N ALA A 55 12.27 0.02 -9.94
CA ALA A 55 11.41 -0.75 -10.84
C ALA A 55 9.92 -0.37 -10.74
N TRP A 56 9.45 0.04 -9.55
CA TRP A 56 8.08 0.50 -9.37
C TRP A 56 7.82 1.84 -10.07
N LYS A 57 8.78 2.78 -10.08
CA LYS A 57 8.61 4.09 -10.74
C LYS A 57 8.29 3.94 -12.23
N GLU A 58 8.98 3.03 -12.90
CA GLU A 58 8.80 2.74 -14.33
C GLU A 58 7.54 1.89 -14.61
N SER A 59 6.93 1.31 -13.57
CA SER A 59 5.72 0.50 -13.74
C SER A 59 4.48 1.37 -14.00
N PRO A 60 3.42 0.81 -14.63
CA PRO A 60 2.14 1.51 -14.75
C PRO A 60 1.55 1.96 -13.40
N HIS A 61 1.88 1.28 -12.30
CA HIS A 61 1.45 1.67 -10.95
C HIS A 61 2.21 2.90 -10.41
N GLY A 62 3.47 3.10 -10.83
CA GLY A 62 4.27 4.28 -10.56
C GLY A 62 3.83 5.52 -11.35
N GLY A 63 3.03 5.35 -12.41
CA GLY A 63 2.54 6.44 -13.28
C GLY A 63 1.03 6.72 -13.21
N THR A 64 0.27 6.12 -12.29
CA THR A 64 -1.22 6.15 -12.31
C THR A 64 -1.84 7.54 -12.19
N TYR A 65 -1.18 8.49 -11.53
CA TYR A 65 -1.66 9.86 -11.37
C TYR A 65 -1.64 10.63 -12.68
N ASN A 66 -0.61 10.40 -13.51
CA ASN A 66 -0.49 11.04 -14.81
C ASN A 66 -1.66 10.65 -15.71
N LEU A 67 -2.11 9.40 -15.66
CA LEU A 67 -3.28 8.93 -16.41
C LEU A 67 -4.58 9.70 -16.12
N LEU A 68 -4.65 10.44 -15.01
CA LEU A 68 -5.82 11.25 -14.62
C LEU A 68 -5.78 12.68 -15.15
N LYS A 69 -4.66 13.14 -15.71
CA LYS A 69 -4.53 14.48 -16.28
C LYS A 69 -5.34 14.62 -17.58
N PRO A 70 -5.74 15.83 -17.99
CA PRO A 70 -6.29 16.12 -19.32
C PRO A 70 -5.40 15.59 -20.45
N GLY A 71 -6.00 15.18 -21.58
CA GLY A 71 -5.29 14.70 -22.78
C GLY A 71 -4.70 13.29 -22.67
N GLU A 72 -4.43 12.81 -21.46
CA GLU A 72 -3.79 11.50 -21.25
C GLU A 72 -4.73 10.33 -21.58
N ARG A 73 -4.21 9.33 -22.29
CA ARG A 73 -4.94 8.09 -22.67
C ARG A 73 -6.32 8.36 -23.30
N LYS A 74 -6.42 9.35 -24.20
CA LYS A 74 -7.65 9.79 -24.87
C LYS A 74 -8.57 8.65 -25.34
N GLU A 75 -8.06 7.75 -26.18
CA GLU A 75 -8.84 6.60 -26.69
C GLU A 75 -9.39 5.68 -25.58
N ALA A 76 -8.62 5.49 -24.50
CA ALA A 76 -9.07 4.65 -23.39
C ALA A 76 -10.22 5.32 -22.62
N LYS A 77 -10.14 6.64 -22.41
CA LYS A 77 -11.19 7.44 -21.75
C LYS A 77 -12.47 7.46 -22.61
N GLU A 78 -12.36 7.74 -23.91
CA GLU A 78 -13.50 7.73 -24.84
C GLU A 78 -14.22 6.38 -24.85
N ARG A 79 -13.45 5.27 -24.88
CA ARG A 79 -14.01 3.91 -24.84
C ARG A 79 -14.90 3.64 -23.62
N VAL A 80 -14.61 4.28 -22.50
CA VAL A 80 -15.41 4.17 -21.27
C VAL A 80 -16.30 5.39 -21.03
N LYS A 81 -16.53 6.22 -22.06
CA LYS A 81 -17.37 7.44 -22.02
C LYS A 81 -16.91 8.45 -20.96
N LEU A 82 -15.60 8.53 -20.73
CA LEU A 82 -14.97 9.61 -19.98
C LEU A 82 -14.49 10.69 -20.94
N ASP A 83 -14.51 11.94 -20.48
CA ASP A 83 -14.02 13.10 -21.22
C ASP A 83 -12.48 13.10 -21.20
N PRO A 84 -11.80 12.99 -22.36
CA PRO A 84 -10.35 13.03 -22.45
C PRO A 84 -9.70 14.26 -21.84
N GLU A 85 -10.34 15.42 -22.00
CA GLU A 85 -9.82 16.73 -21.65
C GLU A 85 -10.16 17.13 -20.20
N LYS A 86 -11.02 16.36 -19.54
CA LYS A 86 -11.33 16.59 -18.13
C LYS A 86 -10.17 16.23 -17.22
N ASP A 87 -9.90 17.12 -16.27
CA ASP A 87 -8.98 16.84 -15.16
C ASP A 87 -9.63 15.94 -14.10
N TYR A 88 -9.16 14.70 -14.00
CA TYR A 88 -9.60 13.73 -12.99
C TYR A 88 -8.69 13.67 -11.76
N THR A 89 -7.64 14.48 -11.68
CA THR A 89 -6.63 14.47 -10.60
C THR A 89 -7.16 14.93 -9.23
N THR A 90 -8.38 15.47 -9.20
CA THR A 90 -9.12 15.81 -7.98
C THR A 90 -10.42 15.00 -7.82
N THR A 91 -10.77 14.17 -8.81
CA THR A 91 -12.04 13.42 -8.84
C THR A 91 -12.03 12.28 -7.81
N PRO A 92 -12.89 12.31 -6.77
CA PRO A 92 -12.76 11.40 -5.64
C PRO A 92 -12.90 9.91 -5.95
N LEU A 93 -13.65 9.52 -6.99
CA LEU A 93 -13.76 8.11 -7.40
C LEU A 93 -12.46 7.61 -8.03
N CYS A 94 -11.82 8.42 -8.88
CA CYS A 94 -10.59 8.07 -9.59
C CYS A 94 -9.42 7.91 -8.62
N LEU A 95 -9.28 8.84 -7.68
CA LEU A 95 -8.15 8.87 -6.74
C LEU A 95 -8.08 7.66 -5.81
N ARG A 96 -9.19 6.96 -5.59
CA ARG A 96 -9.18 5.81 -4.70
C ARG A 96 -8.34 4.65 -5.24
N CYS A 97 -8.35 4.47 -6.56
CA CYS A 97 -7.63 3.39 -7.23
C CYS A 97 -6.33 3.85 -7.88
N HIS A 98 -6.13 5.17 -8.06
CA HIS A 98 -4.97 5.75 -8.73
C HIS A 98 -3.95 6.40 -7.77
N THR A 99 -4.19 6.40 -6.46
CA THR A 99 -3.28 6.99 -5.49
C THR A 99 -3.15 6.14 -4.23
N THR A 100 -2.15 6.43 -3.41
CA THR A 100 -1.88 5.73 -2.15
C THR A 100 -2.75 6.25 -1.03
N GLY A 101 -3.67 5.42 -0.54
CA GLY A 101 -4.40 5.67 0.71
C GLY A 101 -5.36 6.86 0.69
N TYR A 102 -5.93 7.23 -0.47
CA TYR A 102 -6.89 8.33 -0.56
C TYR A 102 -8.04 8.18 0.46
N LYS A 103 -8.37 9.28 1.15
CA LYS A 103 -9.33 9.33 2.29
C LYS A 103 -8.95 8.46 3.50
N GLN A 104 -7.71 7.98 3.56
CA GLN A 104 -7.16 7.27 4.71
C GLN A 104 -6.10 8.11 5.42
N ARG A 105 -5.71 7.67 6.62
CA ARG A 105 -4.83 8.46 7.48
C ARG A 105 -3.42 8.45 6.89
N GLY A 106 -2.87 9.63 6.60
CA GLY A 106 -1.54 9.80 6.03
C GLY A 106 -1.44 9.47 4.53
N GLY A 107 -2.54 9.12 3.88
CA GLY A 107 -2.55 8.88 2.44
C GLY A 107 -2.64 10.18 1.65
N PHE A 108 -2.72 10.03 0.33
CA PHE A 108 -2.78 11.11 -0.64
C PHE A 108 -3.92 12.08 -0.37
N LYS A 109 -3.63 13.34 -0.67
CA LYS A 109 -4.54 14.47 -0.61
C LYS A 109 -4.37 15.27 -1.91
N PRO A 110 -5.42 15.34 -2.75
CA PRO A 110 -5.36 16.08 -4.01
C PRO A 110 -5.19 17.58 -3.77
N ALA A 111 -4.85 18.31 -4.83
CA ALA A 111 -4.78 19.77 -4.84
C ALA A 111 -6.06 20.40 -4.21
N GLY A 112 -5.86 21.51 -3.49
CA GLY A 112 -6.93 22.21 -2.77
C GLY A 112 -7.36 21.56 -1.44
N SER A 113 -6.66 20.53 -0.97
CA SER A 113 -7.00 19.84 0.28
C SER A 113 -6.64 20.65 1.52
N LYS A 114 -7.62 21.37 2.09
CA LYS A 114 -7.42 22.18 3.31
C LYS A 114 -7.70 21.41 4.61
N ASN A 115 -7.03 21.80 5.70
CA ASN A 115 -7.40 21.35 7.05
C ASN A 115 -8.55 22.20 7.62
N LYS A 116 -8.99 21.91 8.86
CA LYS A 116 -10.08 22.66 9.53
C LYS A 116 -9.79 24.16 9.72
N LYS A 117 -8.52 24.56 9.70
CA LYS A 117 -8.06 25.95 9.83
C LYS A 117 -7.78 26.60 8.46
N GLY A 118 -8.22 25.99 7.36
CA GLY A 118 -8.01 26.53 6.00
C GLY A 118 -6.59 26.36 5.43
N LYS A 119 -5.61 25.89 6.23
CA LYS A 119 -4.24 25.67 5.73
C LYS A 119 -4.21 24.55 4.69
N ASP A 120 -3.51 24.78 3.59
CA ASP A 120 -3.27 23.76 2.59
C ASP A 120 -2.54 22.55 3.17
N THR A 121 -3.01 21.38 2.82
CA THR A 121 -2.44 20.10 3.20
C THR A 121 -2.40 19.12 2.04
N SER A 122 -2.51 19.60 0.80
CA SER A 122 -2.32 18.83 -0.41
C SER A 122 -0.98 18.09 -0.37
N SER A 123 -0.93 16.91 -0.99
CA SER A 123 0.33 16.17 -1.09
C SER A 123 1.17 16.79 -2.19
N THR A 124 2.48 16.88 -1.97
CA THR A 124 3.43 17.20 -3.03
C THR A 124 3.33 16.14 -4.13
N ILE A 125 3.36 16.60 -5.38
CA ILE A 125 3.48 15.77 -6.58
C ILE A 125 4.91 15.99 -7.06
N ASP A 126 5.71 14.95 -6.98
CA ASP A 126 7.13 14.98 -7.35
C ASP A 126 7.35 13.94 -8.45
N PRO A 127 7.67 14.36 -9.69
CA PRO A 127 7.92 13.42 -10.78
C PRO A 127 9.24 12.66 -10.62
N GLU A 128 10.21 13.19 -9.89
CA GLU A 128 11.53 12.58 -9.69
C GLU A 128 11.52 11.60 -8.50
N GLU A 129 10.80 11.95 -7.43
CA GLU A 129 10.63 11.11 -6.24
C GLU A 129 9.15 10.78 -5.93
N PRO A 130 8.44 10.03 -6.80
CA PRO A 130 7.03 9.76 -6.62
C PRO A 130 6.74 9.00 -5.32
N ASN A 131 5.60 9.32 -4.69
CA ASN A 131 5.32 9.00 -3.31
C ASN A 131 3.90 8.49 -3.04
N LYS A 132 2.91 9.39 -2.94
CA LYS A 132 1.52 9.04 -2.54
C LYS A 132 0.51 9.29 -3.65
N GLU A 133 0.83 10.17 -4.56
CA GLU A 133 0.09 10.49 -5.76
C GLU A 133 -0.09 9.27 -6.66
N GLN A 134 0.80 8.28 -6.58
CA GLN A 134 0.76 7.04 -7.35
C GLN A 134 0.19 5.85 -6.56
N VAL A 135 -0.07 4.72 -7.22
CA VAL A 135 -0.36 3.42 -6.58
C VAL A 135 0.95 2.83 -6.06
N GLY A 136 1.34 3.25 -4.84
CA GLY A 136 2.59 2.86 -4.21
C GLY A 136 2.53 1.52 -3.48
N CYS A 137 3.68 1.12 -2.92
CA CYS A 137 3.90 -0.17 -2.25
C CYS A 137 2.78 -0.51 -1.25
N GLU A 138 2.36 0.47 -0.46
CA GLU A 138 1.34 0.30 0.59
C GLU A 138 -0.05 -0.06 0.05
N MET A 139 -0.32 0.13 -1.24
CA MET A 139 -1.59 -0.25 -1.85
C MET A 139 -1.72 -1.77 -2.02
N CYS A 140 -0.59 -2.45 -2.20
CA CYS A 140 -0.47 -3.92 -2.27
C CYS A 140 -0.10 -4.54 -0.92
N HIS A 141 0.86 -3.96 -0.22
CA HIS A 141 1.46 -4.55 0.98
C HIS A 141 0.79 -4.18 2.29
N SER A 142 -0.13 -3.19 2.33
CA SER A 142 -0.70 -2.71 3.59
C SER A 142 -2.22 -2.73 3.66
N VAL A 143 -2.75 -3.03 4.85
CA VAL A 143 -4.18 -2.90 5.13
C VAL A 143 -4.62 -1.44 5.30
N ALA A 144 -3.83 -0.65 6.04
CA ALA A 144 -4.20 0.71 6.45
C ALA A 144 -3.00 1.69 6.51
N GLY A 145 -1.92 1.35 5.79
CA GLY A 145 -0.63 2.03 5.80
C GLY A 145 0.46 1.25 6.55
N GLY A 146 1.71 1.50 6.19
CA GLY A 146 2.89 0.74 6.60
C GLY A 146 3.70 1.32 7.73
N SER A 147 3.21 2.37 8.41
CA SER A 147 3.95 2.98 9.52
C SER A 147 4.29 2.00 10.66
N HIS A 148 3.48 0.96 10.86
CA HIS A 148 3.66 -0.01 11.94
C HIS A 148 4.52 -1.21 11.51
N PHE A 149 4.12 -1.96 10.48
CA PHE A 149 4.94 -3.11 10.04
C PHE A 149 6.35 -2.70 9.61
N ARG A 150 6.56 -1.50 9.04
CA ARG A 150 7.92 -1.04 8.70
C ARG A 150 8.80 -0.89 9.95
N ALA A 151 8.21 -0.53 11.09
CA ALA A 151 8.95 -0.46 12.34
C ALA A 151 9.42 -1.85 12.77
N VAL A 152 8.60 -2.88 12.57
CA VAL A 152 8.95 -4.29 12.78
C VAL A 152 10.03 -4.75 11.80
N MET A 153 9.87 -4.47 10.50
CA MET A 153 10.87 -4.81 9.48
C MET A 153 12.24 -4.19 9.82
N LYS A 154 12.26 -2.92 10.25
CA LYS A 154 13.50 -2.25 10.67
C LYS A 154 14.09 -2.80 11.97
N ALA A 155 13.25 -3.17 12.94
CA ALA A 155 13.70 -3.70 14.23
C ALA A 155 14.29 -5.11 14.08
N SER A 156 13.65 -5.95 13.27
CA SER A 156 14.08 -7.32 12.95
C SER A 156 15.19 -7.39 11.91
N LYS A 157 15.58 -6.27 11.29
CA LYS A 157 16.50 -6.23 10.14
C LYS A 157 16.10 -7.21 9.03
N GLY A 158 14.80 -7.34 8.76
CA GLY A 158 14.32 -8.26 7.75
C GLY A 158 14.31 -9.74 8.14
N LYS A 159 14.51 -10.10 9.41
CA LYS A 159 14.41 -11.49 9.92
C LYS A 159 13.02 -11.86 10.48
N PHE A 160 12.03 -11.03 10.22
CA PHE A 160 10.63 -11.29 10.60
C PHE A 160 10.02 -12.41 9.75
N ASP A 161 9.04 -13.11 10.33
CA ASP A 161 8.12 -14.01 9.61
C ASP A 161 6.83 -13.26 9.18
N LYS A 162 6.02 -13.89 8.33
CA LYS A 162 4.78 -13.28 7.81
C LYS A 162 3.87 -12.81 8.96
N GLY A 163 3.73 -13.61 10.02
CA GLY A 163 2.87 -13.33 11.17
C GLY A 163 3.31 -12.11 11.99
N ASP A 164 4.61 -11.88 12.15
CA ASP A 164 5.19 -10.75 12.89
C ASP A 164 4.78 -9.41 12.27
N THR A 165 4.74 -9.34 10.95
CA THR A 165 4.37 -8.10 10.22
C THR A 165 2.87 -8.01 9.96
N GLU A 166 2.19 -9.14 9.76
CA GLU A 166 0.75 -9.20 9.53
C GLU A 166 -0.05 -8.68 10.74
N LYS A 167 0.40 -8.97 11.97
CA LYS A 167 -0.13 -8.36 13.21
C LYS A 167 -0.16 -6.83 13.18
N TYR A 168 0.69 -6.21 12.36
CA TYR A 168 0.79 -4.76 12.19
C TYR A 168 0.32 -4.27 10.81
N GLY A 169 -0.41 -5.11 10.08
CA GLY A 169 -1.14 -4.73 8.88
C GLY A 169 -0.35 -4.85 7.58
N GLN A 170 0.74 -5.62 7.56
CA GLN A 170 1.26 -6.17 6.30
C GLN A 170 0.25 -7.17 5.75
N ARG A 171 0.03 -7.17 4.44
CA ARG A 171 -0.79 -8.15 3.73
C ARG A 171 0.06 -9.12 2.93
N TRP A 172 -0.43 -10.35 2.82
CA TRP A 172 0.16 -11.41 2.01
C TRP A 172 -0.84 -12.01 1.01
N ASP A 173 -2.12 -11.62 1.09
CA ASP A 173 -3.20 -12.03 0.17
C ASP A 173 -3.17 -11.27 -1.16
N TYR A 174 -2.04 -11.35 -1.89
CA TYR A 174 -1.77 -10.56 -3.09
C TYR A 174 -2.87 -10.67 -4.16
N ALA A 175 -3.33 -11.88 -4.47
CA ALA A 175 -4.43 -12.08 -5.42
C ALA A 175 -5.70 -11.32 -5.01
N ASN A 176 -6.03 -11.33 -3.71
CA ASN A 176 -7.21 -10.65 -3.18
C ASN A 176 -7.06 -9.13 -3.21
N VAL A 177 -5.92 -8.57 -2.80
CA VAL A 177 -5.76 -7.10 -2.81
C VAL A 177 -5.88 -6.52 -4.22
N CYS A 178 -5.40 -7.20 -5.27
CA CYS A 178 -5.49 -6.66 -6.62
C CYS A 178 -6.95 -6.37 -7.04
N THR A 179 -7.91 -7.16 -6.54
CA THR A 179 -9.35 -6.99 -6.79
C THR A 179 -9.92 -5.68 -6.24
N ARG A 180 -9.22 -5.05 -5.28
CA ARG A 180 -9.55 -3.73 -4.72
C ARG A 180 -9.68 -2.63 -5.76
N CYS A 181 -8.99 -2.77 -6.88
CA CYS A 181 -9.00 -1.82 -7.98
C CYS A 181 -9.38 -2.48 -9.31
N HIS A 182 -8.73 -3.58 -9.68
CA HIS A 182 -8.87 -4.16 -11.03
C HIS A 182 -10.25 -4.75 -11.32
N THR A 183 -10.96 -5.20 -10.29
CA THR A 183 -12.32 -5.76 -10.42
C THR A 183 -13.32 -4.98 -9.58
N HIS A 184 -12.97 -3.77 -9.14
CA HIS A 184 -13.84 -2.98 -8.29
C HIS A 184 -15.08 -2.53 -9.08
N PRO A 185 -16.32 -2.62 -8.54
CA PRO A 185 -17.54 -2.29 -9.30
C PRO A 185 -17.57 -0.90 -9.93
N ASN A 186 -16.88 0.07 -9.31
CA ASN A 186 -16.75 1.46 -9.77
C ASN A 186 -15.59 1.71 -10.75
N THR A 187 -14.81 0.70 -11.14
CA THR A 187 -13.85 0.90 -12.24
C THR A 187 -14.61 1.05 -13.56
N PRO A 188 -14.32 2.06 -14.40
CA PRO A 188 -14.94 2.18 -15.71
C PRO A 188 -14.35 1.16 -16.72
N PHE A 189 -13.13 0.69 -16.46
CA PHE A 189 -12.39 -0.23 -17.32
C PHE A 189 -12.75 -1.68 -16.99
N LYS A 190 -13.90 -2.15 -17.49
CA LYS A 190 -14.44 -3.50 -17.25
C LYS A 190 -14.25 -4.41 -18.47
N PRO A 191 -14.22 -5.74 -18.28
CA PRO A 191 -14.18 -6.70 -19.40
C PRO A 191 -15.32 -6.50 -20.41
N SER A 192 -16.51 -6.09 -19.93
CA SER A 192 -17.66 -5.77 -20.79
C SER A 192 -17.44 -4.58 -21.73
N VAL A 193 -16.39 -3.77 -21.51
CA VAL A 193 -16.00 -2.68 -22.41
C VAL A 193 -14.91 -3.14 -23.37
N HIS A 194 -13.98 -3.97 -22.90
CA HIS A 194 -12.90 -4.54 -23.71
C HIS A 194 -12.19 -5.69 -22.97
N ASP A 195 -11.88 -6.79 -23.65
CA ASP A 195 -11.29 -8.00 -23.06
C ASP A 195 -9.94 -7.76 -22.36
N LYS A 196 -9.12 -6.83 -22.88
CA LYS A 196 -7.87 -6.39 -22.24
C LYS A 196 -7.99 -5.99 -20.76
N TYR A 197 -9.20 -5.64 -20.29
CA TYR A 197 -9.48 -5.29 -18.89
C TYR A 197 -9.82 -6.51 -18.01
N LYS A 198 -9.89 -7.71 -18.58
CA LYS A 198 -9.95 -8.95 -17.80
C LYS A 198 -8.70 -9.06 -16.94
N PHE A 199 -8.92 -9.23 -15.64
CA PHE A 199 -7.85 -9.34 -14.65
C PHE A 199 -7.60 -10.81 -14.32
N ASN A 200 -6.37 -11.26 -14.57
CA ASN A 200 -5.85 -12.54 -14.12
C ASN A 200 -4.59 -12.28 -13.28
N PHE A 201 -4.62 -12.64 -12.00
CA PHE A 201 -3.51 -12.39 -11.09
C PHE A 201 -2.24 -13.15 -11.50
N GLU A 202 -2.39 -14.42 -11.89
CA GLU A 202 -1.27 -15.31 -12.22
C GLU A 202 -0.53 -14.83 -13.47
N GLU A 203 -1.25 -14.35 -14.48
CA GLU A 203 -0.63 -13.74 -15.67
C GLU A 203 0.03 -12.39 -15.37
N ARG A 204 -0.57 -11.59 -14.48
CA ARG A 204 -0.12 -10.20 -14.23
C ARG A 204 1.09 -10.14 -13.32
N LYS A 205 1.25 -11.09 -12.38
CA LYS A 205 2.40 -11.10 -11.46
C LYS A 205 3.73 -11.39 -12.17
N LEU A 206 3.70 -12.02 -13.36
CA LEU A 206 4.87 -12.37 -14.16
C LEU A 206 5.36 -11.25 -15.09
N LYS A 207 4.55 -10.20 -15.31
CA LYS A 207 4.82 -9.14 -16.30
C LYS A 207 5.60 -7.95 -15.75
N ALA A 208 6.11 -8.06 -14.54
CA ALA A 208 6.87 -6.98 -13.93
C ALA A 208 8.34 -7.37 -13.94
N ASP A 209 9.12 -6.65 -14.74
CA ASP A 209 10.56 -6.80 -14.79
C ASP A 209 11.13 -5.98 -13.63
N PHE A 210 11.51 -6.69 -12.57
CA PHE A 210 11.97 -6.10 -11.32
C PHE A 210 13.50 -6.08 -11.23
N TYR A 211 14.21 -6.49 -12.28
CA TYR A 211 15.67 -6.58 -12.28
C TYR A 211 16.30 -5.48 -13.15
N ASN A 212 17.16 -4.67 -12.55
CA ASN A 212 18.01 -3.69 -13.22
C ASN A 212 19.44 -3.81 -12.68
N GLU A 213 20.42 -3.17 -13.33
CA GLU A 213 21.84 -3.26 -12.94
C GLU A 213 22.05 -2.91 -11.45
N ASP A 214 21.27 -1.98 -10.92
CA ASP A 214 21.33 -1.49 -9.54
C ASP A 214 20.76 -2.46 -8.48
N ASN A 215 20.12 -3.56 -8.90
CA ASN A 215 19.43 -4.44 -7.98
C ASN A 215 19.65 -5.93 -8.12
N MET A 216 20.43 -6.34 -9.11
CA MET A 216 20.82 -7.74 -9.28
C MET A 216 21.56 -8.29 -8.06
N ASP A 217 22.18 -7.42 -7.25
CA ASP A 217 22.95 -7.78 -6.06
C ASP A 217 22.11 -7.88 -4.77
N GLN A 218 20.83 -7.45 -4.79
CA GLN A 218 19.98 -7.48 -3.60
C GLN A 218 19.63 -8.92 -3.21
N LYS A 219 20.38 -9.47 -2.22
CA LYS A 219 20.12 -10.79 -1.66
C LYS A 219 18.86 -10.81 -0.79
N LEU A 220 17.79 -11.38 -1.32
CA LEU A 220 16.56 -11.68 -0.59
C LEU A 220 16.68 -12.95 0.27
N GLU A 221 17.53 -12.91 1.30
CA GLU A 221 17.92 -14.07 2.12
C GLU A 221 16.73 -14.87 2.69
N LYS A 222 15.60 -14.20 2.96
CA LYS A 222 14.41 -14.80 3.59
C LYS A 222 13.24 -15.06 2.66
N VAL A 223 13.38 -14.87 1.35
CA VAL A 223 12.26 -15.08 0.42
C VAL A 223 11.86 -16.55 0.31
N LYS A 224 12.83 -17.47 0.22
CA LYS A 224 12.53 -18.91 0.19
C LYS A 224 11.90 -19.39 1.50
N ASP A 225 12.37 -18.89 2.65
CA ASP A 225 11.81 -19.21 3.95
C ASP A 225 10.35 -18.74 4.05
N ARG A 226 10.08 -17.47 3.70
CA ARG A 226 8.73 -16.91 3.71
C ARG A 226 7.78 -17.57 2.71
N ALA A 227 8.29 -18.07 1.59
CA ALA A 227 7.47 -18.79 0.62
C ALA A 227 6.88 -20.09 1.19
N LYS A 228 7.53 -20.69 2.20
CA LYS A 228 7.04 -21.87 2.91
C LYS A 228 6.01 -21.54 4.00
N GLU A 229 5.91 -20.28 4.39
CA GLU A 229 4.95 -19.82 5.40
C GLU A 229 3.61 -19.49 4.75
N VAL A 230 2.52 -19.81 5.44
CA VAL A 230 1.17 -19.39 5.04
C VAL A 230 0.61 -18.44 6.10
N SER A 231 0.42 -17.18 5.73
CA SER A 231 -0.11 -16.15 6.62
C SER A 231 -1.62 -16.30 6.86
N GLN A 232 -2.16 -15.57 7.84
CA GLN A 232 -3.61 -15.56 8.08
C GLN A 232 -4.38 -14.99 6.89
N SER A 233 -3.91 -13.92 6.25
CA SER A 233 -4.54 -13.35 5.07
C SER A 233 -4.47 -14.27 3.85
N GLU A 234 -3.42 -15.09 3.70
CA GLU A 234 -3.39 -16.12 2.65
C GLU A 234 -4.42 -17.23 2.92
N LYS A 235 -4.59 -17.67 4.16
CA LYS A 235 -5.60 -18.68 4.54
C LYS A 235 -7.02 -18.15 4.42
N THR A 236 -7.24 -16.94 4.92
CA THR A 236 -8.56 -16.28 4.93
C THR A 236 -8.34 -14.84 4.49
N PRO A 237 -8.62 -14.51 3.22
CA PRO A 237 -8.35 -13.19 2.68
C PRO A 237 -9.03 -12.06 3.44
N LEU A 238 -8.44 -10.87 3.41
CA LEU A 238 -9.02 -9.69 4.05
C LEU A 238 -10.24 -9.18 3.29
N LEU A 239 -11.14 -8.49 4.00
CA LEU A 239 -12.22 -7.77 3.34
C LEU A 239 -11.67 -6.70 2.40
N ILE A 240 -12.28 -6.55 1.23
CA ILE A 240 -11.97 -5.44 0.33
C ILE A 240 -12.94 -4.30 0.60
N GLU A 241 -12.37 -3.11 0.82
CA GLU A 241 -13.18 -1.93 1.10
C GLU A 241 -13.97 -1.43 -0.12
N ASP A 242 -15.28 -1.34 0.06
CA ASP A 242 -16.16 -0.68 -0.91
C ASP A 242 -16.39 0.80 -0.51
N PHE A 243 -16.67 1.64 -1.50
CA PHE A 243 -16.83 3.07 -1.38
C PHE A 243 -17.88 3.64 -2.34
N LYS A 244 -18.46 4.77 -1.95
CA LYS A 244 -19.42 5.55 -2.74
C LYS A 244 -19.18 7.03 -2.59
N ILE A 245 -19.70 7.82 -3.53
CA ILE A 245 -19.77 9.27 -3.38
C ILE A 245 -21.01 9.63 -2.57
N LYS A 246 -20.83 10.48 -1.56
CA LYS A 246 -21.92 11.10 -0.80
C LYS A 246 -21.59 12.58 -0.62
N LYS A 247 -22.44 13.46 -1.15
CA LYS A 247 -22.24 14.93 -1.13
C LYS A 247 -20.86 15.33 -1.69
N GLY A 248 -20.54 14.87 -2.90
CA GLY A 248 -19.27 15.15 -3.59
C GLY A 248 -18.00 14.56 -2.94
N LYS A 249 -18.13 13.73 -1.90
CA LYS A 249 -16.99 13.19 -1.15
C LYS A 249 -17.02 11.66 -1.15
N LEU A 250 -15.86 11.04 -1.32
CA LEU A 250 -15.72 9.60 -1.15
C LEU A 250 -15.94 9.18 0.31
N LYS A 251 -16.82 8.21 0.50
CA LYS A 251 -17.16 7.58 1.77
C LYS A 251 -17.09 6.06 1.62
N PHE A 252 -16.39 5.42 2.53
CA PHE A 252 -16.37 3.96 2.63
C PHE A 252 -17.71 3.43 3.12
N LYS A 253 -18.19 2.32 2.53
CA LYS A 253 -19.38 1.62 3.02
C LYS A 253 -19.12 1.04 4.42
N LYS A 254 -20.16 0.95 5.24
CA LYS A 254 -20.05 0.41 6.61
C LYS A 254 -19.77 -1.09 6.50
N GLY A 255 -18.91 -1.62 7.36
CA GLY A 255 -18.59 -3.06 7.41
C GLY A 255 -17.60 -3.56 6.37
N THR A 256 -17.21 -2.77 5.37
CA THR A 256 -16.35 -3.26 4.27
C THR A 256 -14.86 -3.05 4.51
N LYS A 257 -14.47 -2.24 5.51
CA LYS A 257 -13.06 -1.94 5.75
C LYS A 257 -12.32 -3.16 6.31
N PRO A 258 -11.12 -3.50 5.79
CA PRO A 258 -10.31 -4.58 6.34
C PRO A 258 -9.68 -4.26 7.70
N TYR A 259 -9.60 -2.99 8.09
CA TYR A 259 -9.04 -2.60 9.39
C TYR A 259 -10.05 -1.87 10.27
N ASN A 260 -10.34 -2.45 11.43
CA ASN A 260 -11.14 -1.85 12.48
C ASN A 260 -10.27 -0.99 13.39
N LYS A 261 -10.28 0.33 13.16
CA LYS A 261 -9.49 1.29 13.93
C LYS A 261 -9.86 1.38 15.42
N LYS A 262 -11.09 1.03 15.81
CA LYS A 262 -11.56 1.08 17.20
C LYS A 262 -11.04 -0.13 17.97
N LYS A 263 -11.25 -1.32 17.42
CA LYS A 263 -10.81 -2.60 18.02
C LYS A 263 -9.32 -2.89 17.77
N LYS A 264 -8.68 -2.19 16.83
CA LYS A 264 -7.33 -2.45 16.31
C LYS A 264 -7.17 -3.88 15.78
N THR A 265 -8.22 -4.39 15.13
CA THR A 265 -8.27 -5.73 14.54
C THR A 265 -8.42 -5.69 13.03
N PHE A 266 -8.08 -6.78 12.38
CA PHE A 266 -8.32 -6.99 10.95
C PHE A 266 -9.62 -7.77 10.72
N ASN A 267 -10.34 -7.42 9.67
CA ASN A 267 -11.58 -8.08 9.27
C ASN A 267 -11.28 -8.94 8.05
N TYR A 268 -11.41 -10.25 8.22
CA TYR A 268 -11.25 -11.25 7.17
C TYR A 268 -12.60 -11.60 6.54
N LYS A 269 -12.57 -12.16 5.34
CA LYS A 269 -13.75 -12.76 4.71
C LYS A 269 -14.27 -13.89 5.60
N LYS A 270 -15.59 -14.05 5.63
CA LYS A 270 -16.25 -15.19 6.28
C LYS A 270 -16.28 -16.36 5.33
#